data_AF-A0A7V3FA03-F1
#
_entry.id   AF-A0A7V3FA03-F1
#
_cell.length_a   1.000
_cell.length_b   1.000
_cell.length_c   1.000
_cell.angle_alpha   90.00
_cell.angle_beta   90.00
_cell.angle_gamma   90.00
#
_symmetry.space_group_name_H-M   'P 1'
#
loop_
_entity.id
_entity.type
_entity.pdbx_description
1 polymer ?
#
loop_
_entity_poly.entity_id
_entity_poly.type
_entity_poly.pdbx_seq_one_letter_code
_entity_poly.pdbx_strand_id
1 'polypeptide(L)'
;MGWRRKRCARASIWRSARQRLIVTGEQVGATRAAVLLPESSLGAAAEREEGEWQVGPAIEFSIPLFNWGQGRIERAVAELRQAHQEDYALAVRVRSTAQAVRERLQGAREGALYYRDILLPLRERIVHESQLHYNAMQLGVIDLLRARAEQIQAAIAYVDTLFDYWLARTDLGQLLSGRLPRPEGGAADRRAGSRNMSENAAH
;
A
#
# COMPACT_ATOMS: atom_id res chain seq x y z
N MET A 1 -21.11 18.97 10.20
CA MET A 1 -20.47 18.96 8.86
C MET A 1 -19.12 18.23 8.94
N GLY A 2 -18.92 17.08 8.30
CA GLY A 2 -17.61 16.39 8.39
C GLY A 2 -17.49 15.05 7.65
N TRP A 3 -18.61 14.46 7.23
CA TRP A 3 -18.63 13.12 6.66
C TRP A 3 -18.32 13.06 5.15
N ARG A 4 -18.30 14.21 4.43
CA ARG A 4 -18.06 14.22 2.98
C ARG A 4 -16.58 14.06 2.60
N ARG A 5 -15.62 14.52 3.41
CA ARG A 5 -14.17 14.40 3.09
C ARG A 5 -13.64 12.97 3.19
N LYS A 6 -14.21 12.11 4.06
CA LYS A 6 -13.72 10.73 4.25
C LYS A 6 -13.94 9.81 3.04
N ARG A 7 -14.88 10.14 2.14
CA ARG A 7 -15.07 9.38 0.88
C ARG A 7 -14.04 9.71 -0.19
N CYS A 8 -13.49 10.92 -0.20
CA CYS A 8 -12.54 11.36 -1.23
C CYS A 8 -11.14 10.70 -1.10
N ALA A 9 -10.70 10.41 0.13
CA ALA A 9 -9.41 9.75 0.34
C ALA A 9 -9.41 8.27 -0.08
N ARG A 10 -10.58 7.64 -0.13
CA ARG A 10 -10.78 6.29 -0.70
C ARG A 10 -10.57 6.25 -2.22
N ALA A 11 -10.54 7.40 -2.89
CA ALA A 11 -10.55 7.52 -4.34
C ALA A 11 -9.21 7.90 -4.97
N SER A 12 -8.13 8.17 -4.20
CA SER A 12 -6.85 8.58 -4.82
C SER A 12 -6.10 7.39 -5.43
N ILE A 13 -5.93 6.29 -4.70
CA ILE A 13 -5.13 5.13 -5.15
C ILE A 13 -5.72 4.50 -6.42
N TRP A 14 -7.05 4.45 -6.52
CA TRP A 14 -7.72 3.77 -7.63
C TRP A 14 -7.88 4.64 -8.89
N ARG A 15 -7.69 5.97 -8.78
CA ARG A 15 -7.88 6.89 -9.91
C ARG A 15 -6.89 6.65 -11.05
N SER A 16 -5.61 6.42 -10.74
CA SER A 16 -4.58 6.22 -11.76
C SER A 16 -4.73 4.88 -12.49
N ALA A 17 -5.03 3.80 -11.77
CA ALA A 17 -5.28 2.48 -12.35
C ALA A 17 -6.53 2.51 -13.27
N ARG A 18 -7.61 3.17 -12.82
CA ARG A 18 -8.83 3.36 -13.61
C ARG A 18 -8.60 4.15 -14.90
N GLN A 19 -7.79 5.20 -14.85
CA GLN A 19 -7.47 6.01 -16.04
C GLN A 19 -6.70 5.21 -17.08
N ARG A 20 -5.74 4.37 -16.66
CA ARG A 20 -4.98 3.51 -17.57
C ARG A 20 -5.90 2.53 -18.32
N LEU A 21 -6.85 1.90 -17.63
CA LEU A 21 -7.84 1.03 -18.26
C LEU A 21 -8.68 1.72 -19.34
N ILE A 22 -9.15 2.95 -19.05
CA ILE A 22 -9.96 3.73 -20.00
C ILE A 22 -9.13 4.06 -21.26
N VAL A 23 -7.92 4.59 -21.07
CA VAL A 23 -7.03 4.99 -22.17
C VAL A 23 -6.65 3.80 -23.03
N THR A 24 -6.28 2.66 -22.43
CA THR A 24 -5.92 1.47 -23.20
C THR A 24 -7.13 0.84 -23.89
N GLY A 25 -8.33 0.95 -23.31
CA GLY A 25 -9.58 0.56 -23.98
C GLY A 25 -9.87 1.40 -25.23
N GLU A 26 -9.71 2.72 -25.13
CA GLU A 26 -9.85 3.64 -26.27
C GLU A 26 -8.81 3.35 -27.36
N GLN A 27 -7.56 3.04 -26.99
CA GLN A 27 -6.50 2.68 -27.93
C GLN A 27 -6.82 1.43 -28.75
N VAL A 28 -7.44 0.40 -28.17
CA VAL A 28 -7.90 -0.77 -28.92
C VAL A 28 -8.97 -0.39 -29.95
N GLY A 29 -9.93 0.45 -29.55
CA GLY A 29 -10.98 0.96 -30.44
C GLY A 29 -10.40 1.78 -31.59
N ALA A 30 -9.52 2.73 -31.30
CA ALA A 30 -8.83 3.55 -32.28
C ALA A 30 -7.97 2.70 -33.23
N THR A 31 -7.24 1.70 -32.72
CA THR A 31 -6.41 0.79 -33.53
C THR A 31 -7.27 -0.04 -34.49
N ARG A 32 -8.43 -0.53 -34.05
CA ARG A 32 -9.38 -1.23 -34.93
C ARG A 32 -9.95 -0.29 -36.00
N ALA A 33 -10.32 0.93 -35.64
CA ALA A 33 -10.82 1.92 -36.59
C ALA A 33 -9.75 2.30 -37.64
N ALA A 34 -8.49 2.48 -37.21
CA ALA A 34 -7.37 2.81 -38.09
C ALA A 34 -6.92 1.65 -39.02
N VAL A 35 -7.40 0.43 -38.77
CA VAL A 35 -7.24 -0.70 -39.71
C VAL A 35 -8.34 -0.71 -40.76
N LEU A 36 -9.56 -0.26 -40.40
CA LEU A 36 -10.69 -0.16 -41.33
C LEU A 36 -10.60 1.06 -42.25
N LEU A 37 -9.98 2.14 -41.76
CA LEU A 37 -9.74 3.37 -42.49
C LEU A 37 -8.22 3.51 -42.71
N PRO A 38 -7.67 2.96 -43.80
CA PRO A 38 -6.26 3.18 -44.12
C PRO A 38 -6.01 4.68 -44.37
N GLU A 39 -4.73 5.07 -44.28
CA GLU A 39 -4.32 6.45 -44.57
C GLU A 39 -4.84 6.84 -45.96
N SER A 40 -5.75 7.81 -45.96
CA SER A 40 -6.34 8.39 -47.15
C SER A 40 -5.85 9.82 -47.25
N SER A 41 -5.25 10.17 -48.38
CA SER A 41 -4.78 11.52 -48.63
C SER A 41 -5.83 12.25 -49.49
N LEU A 42 -6.15 13.47 -49.10
CA LEU A 42 -6.98 14.37 -49.89
C LEU A 42 -6.04 15.44 -50.46
N GLY A 43 -5.91 15.47 -51.78
CA GLY A 43 -5.02 16.38 -52.50
C GLY A 43 -5.75 17.20 -53.57
N ALA A 44 -5.04 18.15 -54.16
CA ALA A 44 -5.44 18.79 -55.41
C ALA A 44 -4.44 18.37 -56.48
N ALA A 45 -4.92 17.83 -57.58
CA ALA A 45 -4.10 17.51 -58.74
C ALA A 45 -4.29 18.61 -59.80
N ALA A 46 -3.17 19.04 -60.40
CA ALA A 46 -3.16 19.96 -61.51
C ALA A 46 -2.42 19.30 -62.66
N GLU A 47 -3.13 19.04 -63.75
CA GLU A 47 -2.59 18.38 -64.93
C GLU A 47 -2.64 19.35 -66.12
N ARG A 48 -1.62 19.33 -66.98
CA ARG A 48 -1.49 20.26 -68.11
C ARG A 48 -1.50 19.47 -69.41
N GLU A 49 -2.56 19.64 -70.19
CA GLU A 49 -2.75 18.98 -71.49
C GLU A 49 -2.97 20.06 -72.56
N GLU A 50 -2.23 19.99 -73.67
CA GLU A 50 -2.29 20.92 -74.82
C GLU A 50 -2.28 22.44 -74.50
N GLY A 51 -1.75 22.83 -73.34
CA GLY A 51 -1.61 24.25 -72.94
C GLY A 51 -2.68 24.75 -71.96
N GLU A 52 -3.74 23.99 -71.70
CA GLU A 52 -4.72 24.28 -70.65
C GLU A 52 -4.36 23.57 -69.33
N TRP A 53 -4.59 24.27 -68.22
CA TRP A 53 -4.44 23.71 -66.88
C TRP A 53 -5.79 23.20 -66.39
N GLN A 54 -5.88 21.90 -66.11
CA GLN A 54 -7.02 21.30 -65.42
C GLN A 54 -6.64 21.03 -63.98
N VAL A 55 -7.35 21.68 -63.04
CA VAL A 55 -7.17 21.49 -61.60
C VAL A 55 -8.40 20.80 -61.04
N GLY A 56 -8.20 19.68 -60.35
CA GLY A 56 -9.27 18.87 -59.77
C GLY A 56 -8.92 18.34 -58.38
N PRO A 57 -9.94 18.03 -57.56
CA PRO A 57 -9.72 17.32 -56.30
C PRO A 57 -9.25 15.88 -56.58
N ALA A 58 -8.25 15.42 -55.85
CA ALA A 58 -7.72 14.06 -55.91
C ALA A 58 -7.86 13.38 -54.55
N ILE A 59 -8.28 12.11 -54.55
CA ILE A 59 -8.37 11.29 -53.34
C ILE A 59 -7.56 10.02 -53.56
N GLU A 60 -6.58 9.76 -52.68
CA GLU A 60 -5.75 8.57 -52.74
C GLU A 60 -6.06 7.67 -51.54
N PHE A 61 -6.32 6.38 -51.80
CA PHE A 61 -6.59 5.40 -50.76
C PHE A 61 -5.57 4.25 -50.87
N SER A 62 -4.84 3.99 -49.78
CA SER A 62 -3.93 2.85 -49.71
C SER A 62 -4.68 1.59 -49.29
N ILE A 63 -4.71 0.55 -50.14
CA ILE A 63 -5.33 -0.74 -49.79
C ILE A 63 -4.23 -1.73 -49.38
N PRO A 64 -4.15 -2.14 -48.11
CA PRO A 64 -3.13 -3.10 -47.68
C PRO A 64 -3.50 -4.51 -48.14
N LEU A 65 -2.69 -5.10 -49.03
CA LEU A 65 -2.94 -6.46 -49.54
C LEU A 65 -2.56 -7.57 -48.53
N PHE A 66 -1.52 -7.34 -47.71
CA PHE A 66 -0.96 -8.37 -46.80
C PHE A 66 -0.92 -7.95 -45.32
N ASN A 67 -0.88 -6.66 -45.00
CA ASN A 67 -0.76 -6.19 -43.62
C ASN A 67 -2.05 -5.57 -43.12
N TRP A 68 -3.00 -6.42 -42.74
CA TRP A 68 -4.33 -6.06 -42.26
C TRP A 68 -4.30 -5.55 -40.80
N GLY A 69 -3.12 -5.18 -40.29
CA GLY A 69 -2.96 -4.60 -38.95
C GLY A 69 -3.22 -5.55 -37.77
N GLN A 70 -3.34 -6.87 -38.01
CA GLN A 70 -3.58 -7.87 -36.96
C GLN A 70 -2.57 -7.78 -35.82
N GLY A 71 -1.28 -7.59 -36.12
CA GLY A 71 -0.24 -7.40 -35.10
C GLY A 71 -0.42 -6.14 -34.24
N ARG A 72 -0.92 -5.04 -34.83
CA ARG A 72 -1.23 -3.80 -34.07
C ARG A 72 -2.43 -4.01 -33.15
N ILE A 73 -3.47 -4.70 -33.64
CA ILE A 73 -4.66 -5.03 -32.84
C ILE A 73 -4.30 -5.96 -31.68
N GLU A 74 -3.55 -7.04 -31.94
CA GLU A 74 -3.13 -7.98 -30.90
C GLU A 74 -2.26 -7.31 -29.85
N ARG A 75 -1.36 -6.40 -30.25
CA ARG A 75 -0.58 -5.60 -29.32
C ARG A 75 -1.47 -4.72 -28.42
N ALA A 76 -2.41 -3.97 -29.00
CA ALA A 76 -3.32 -3.13 -28.23
C ALA A 76 -4.19 -3.97 -27.25
N VAL A 77 -4.65 -5.15 -27.70
CA VAL A 77 -5.39 -6.09 -26.84
C VAL A 77 -4.52 -6.63 -25.71
N ALA A 78 -3.25 -6.95 -25.98
CA ALA A 78 -2.31 -7.38 -24.95
C ALA A 78 -2.06 -6.28 -23.91
N GLU A 79 -1.87 -5.03 -24.33
CA GLU A 79 -1.73 -3.87 -23.44
C GLU A 79 -2.99 -3.69 -22.57
N LEU A 80 -4.19 -3.86 -23.13
CA LEU A 80 -5.44 -3.81 -22.36
C LEU A 80 -5.52 -4.92 -21.32
N ARG A 81 -5.17 -6.16 -21.69
CA ARG A 81 -5.12 -7.30 -20.75
C ARG A 81 -4.13 -7.02 -19.62
N GLN A 82 -2.96 -6.46 -19.92
CA GLN A 82 -1.97 -6.08 -18.90
C GLN A 82 -2.56 -5.04 -17.93
N ALA A 83 -3.19 -3.98 -18.42
CA ALA A 83 -3.82 -2.96 -17.59
C ALA A 83 -4.90 -3.56 -16.66
N HIS A 84 -5.68 -4.54 -17.13
CA HIS A 84 -6.64 -5.28 -16.30
C HIS A 84 -5.96 -6.10 -15.18
N GLN A 85 -4.88 -6.78 -15.48
CA GLN A 85 -4.13 -7.55 -14.47
C GLN A 85 -3.51 -6.63 -13.41
N GLU A 86 -3.00 -5.47 -13.82
CA GLU A 86 -2.47 -4.45 -12.91
C GLU A 86 -3.54 -3.90 -11.96
N ASP A 87 -4.76 -3.60 -12.45
CA ASP A 87 -5.88 -3.15 -11.60
C ASP A 87 -6.31 -4.24 -10.60
N TYR A 88 -6.41 -5.49 -11.05
CA TYR A 88 -6.72 -6.62 -10.17
C TYR A 88 -5.65 -6.82 -9.09
N ALA A 89 -4.38 -6.79 -9.47
CA ALA A 89 -3.26 -6.90 -8.53
C ALA A 89 -3.26 -5.76 -7.51
N LEU A 90 -3.59 -4.53 -7.93
CA LEU A 90 -3.73 -3.38 -7.04
C LEU A 90 -4.87 -3.58 -6.04
N ALA A 91 -6.04 -4.06 -6.50
CA ALA A 91 -7.19 -4.33 -5.63
C ALA A 91 -6.86 -5.38 -4.56
N VAL A 92 -6.22 -6.47 -4.97
CA VAL A 92 -5.74 -7.52 -4.05
C VAL A 92 -4.75 -6.95 -3.04
N ARG A 93 -3.77 -6.17 -3.50
CA ARG A 93 -2.76 -5.52 -2.63
C ARG A 93 -3.39 -4.57 -1.62
N VAL A 94 -4.36 -3.75 -2.04
CA VAL A 94 -5.06 -2.82 -1.13
C VAL A 94 -5.80 -3.60 -0.05
N ARG A 95 -6.53 -4.67 -0.43
CA ARG A 95 -7.26 -5.51 0.51
C ARG A 95 -6.32 -6.20 1.51
N SER A 96 -5.24 -6.81 1.03
CA SER A 96 -4.28 -7.51 1.90
C SER A 96 -3.57 -6.53 2.85
N THR A 97 -3.18 -5.35 2.37
CA THR A 97 -2.56 -4.31 3.19
C THR A 97 -3.52 -3.80 4.27
N ALA A 98 -4.80 -3.59 3.92
CA ALA A 98 -5.81 -3.15 4.88
C ALA A 98 -6.05 -4.19 5.98
N GLN A 99 -6.08 -5.47 5.62
CA GLN A 99 -6.22 -6.55 6.58
C GLN A 99 -5.00 -6.64 7.51
N ALA A 100 -3.78 -6.57 6.96
CA ALA A 100 -2.54 -6.60 7.75
C ALA A 100 -2.43 -5.43 8.74
N VAL A 101 -2.79 -4.21 8.32
CA VAL A 101 -2.80 -3.04 9.21
C VAL A 101 -3.84 -3.17 10.30
N ARG A 102 -5.03 -3.72 9.98
CA ARG A 102 -6.07 -3.97 10.97
C ARG A 102 -5.60 -4.95 12.04
N GLU A 103 -5.04 -6.09 11.64
CA GLU A 103 -4.53 -7.11 12.55
C GLU A 103 -3.42 -6.56 13.44
N ARG A 104 -2.46 -5.83 12.85
CA ARG A 104 -1.36 -5.19 13.59
C ARG A 104 -1.87 -4.19 14.62
N LEU A 105 -2.85 -3.36 14.26
CA LEU A 105 -3.45 -2.40 15.18
C LEU A 105 -4.20 -3.07 16.32
N GLN A 106 -4.95 -4.14 16.05
CA GLN A 106 -5.67 -4.90 17.07
C GLN A 106 -4.68 -5.53 18.06
N GLY A 107 -3.67 -6.25 17.56
CA GLY A 107 -2.65 -6.87 18.41
C GLY A 107 -1.85 -5.86 19.24
N ALA A 108 -1.47 -4.72 18.65
CA ALA A 108 -0.75 -3.68 19.40
C ALA A 108 -1.63 -3.01 20.47
N ARG A 109 -2.92 -2.81 20.18
CA ARG A 109 -3.88 -2.27 21.16
C ARG A 109 -4.10 -3.23 22.32
N GLU A 110 -4.32 -4.52 22.02
CA GLU A 110 -4.50 -5.56 23.04
C GLU A 110 -3.26 -5.69 23.92
N GLY A 111 -2.06 -5.68 23.32
CA GLY A 111 -0.81 -5.67 24.07
C GLY A 111 -0.71 -4.47 25.01
N ALA A 112 -0.93 -3.24 24.51
CA ALA A 112 -0.86 -2.04 25.34
C ALA A 112 -1.87 -2.05 26.49
N LEU A 113 -3.10 -2.54 26.26
CA LEU A 113 -4.10 -2.69 27.32
C LEU A 113 -3.70 -3.75 28.34
N TYR A 114 -3.18 -4.89 27.89
CA TYR A 114 -2.72 -5.97 28.78
C TYR A 114 -1.61 -5.49 29.73
N TYR A 115 -0.60 -4.78 29.22
CA TYR A 115 0.45 -4.21 30.07
C TYR A 115 -0.10 -3.19 31.07
N ARG A 116 -0.97 -2.28 30.62
CA ARG A 116 -1.54 -1.23 31.47
C ARG A 116 -2.46 -1.79 32.56
N ASP A 117 -3.36 -2.70 32.19
CA ASP A 117 -4.47 -3.11 33.04
C ASP A 117 -4.13 -4.34 33.89
N ILE A 118 -3.15 -5.16 33.48
CA ILE A 118 -2.81 -6.42 34.16
C ILE A 118 -1.36 -6.42 34.64
N LEU A 119 -0.39 -6.22 33.74
CA LEU A 119 1.01 -6.50 34.05
C LEU A 119 1.64 -5.46 34.99
N LEU A 120 1.42 -4.16 34.74
CA LEU A 120 1.97 -3.08 35.58
C LEU A 120 1.42 -3.12 37.01
N PRO A 121 0.09 -3.20 37.24
CA PRO A 121 -0.45 -3.31 38.59
C PRO A 121 0.03 -4.56 39.33
N LEU A 122 0.18 -5.69 38.61
CA LEU A 122 0.70 -6.92 39.20
C LEU A 122 2.15 -6.75 39.68
N ARG A 123 3.02 -6.14 38.86
CA ARG A 123 4.42 -5.88 39.22
C ARG A 123 4.54 -4.91 40.39
N GLU A 124 3.70 -3.89 40.42
CA GLU A 124 3.64 -2.96 41.56
C GLU A 124 3.24 -3.67 42.86
N ARG A 125 2.24 -4.56 42.80
CA ARG A 125 1.84 -5.37 43.96
C ARG A 125 2.96 -6.29 44.44
N ILE A 126 3.64 -6.98 43.53
CA ILE A 126 4.79 -7.86 43.87
C ILE A 126 5.86 -7.06 44.61
N VAL A 127 6.24 -5.90 44.09
CA VAL A 127 7.24 -5.03 44.71
C VAL A 127 6.80 -4.56 46.11
N HIS A 128 5.52 -4.20 46.26
CA HIS A 128 4.97 -3.81 47.56
C HIS A 128 5.04 -4.96 48.58
N GLU A 129 4.64 -6.17 48.20
CA GLU A 129 4.73 -7.36 49.06
C GLU A 129 6.20 -7.71 49.39
N SER A 130 7.11 -7.65 48.42
CA SER A 130 8.54 -7.86 48.66
C SER A 130 9.10 -6.87 49.67
N GLN A 131 8.65 -5.61 49.65
CA GLN A 131 9.05 -4.61 50.64
C GLN A 131 8.53 -4.96 52.05
N LEU A 132 7.27 -5.42 52.16
CA LEU A 132 6.70 -5.85 53.44
C LEU A 132 7.46 -7.04 54.02
N HIS A 133 7.77 -8.06 53.20
CA HIS A 133 8.54 -9.22 53.65
C HIS A 133 9.99 -8.88 54.00
N TYR A 134 10.62 -7.95 53.28
CA TYR A 134 11.93 -7.42 53.64
C TYR A 134 11.89 -6.72 55.02
N ASN A 135 10.90 -5.86 55.24
CA ASN A 135 10.72 -5.17 56.53
C ASN A 135 10.48 -6.16 57.69
N ALA A 136 9.84 -7.30 57.41
CA ALA A 136 9.64 -8.40 58.35
C ALA A 136 10.87 -9.32 58.50
N MET A 137 12.02 -8.99 57.89
CA MET A 137 13.24 -9.81 57.85
C MET A 137 13.06 -11.20 57.22
N GLN A 138 12.01 -11.41 56.44
CA GLN A 138 11.72 -12.70 55.77
C GLN A 138 12.36 -12.82 54.40
N LEU A 139 12.74 -11.69 53.79
CA LEU A 139 13.21 -11.61 52.41
C LEU A 139 14.49 -10.76 52.35
N GLY A 140 15.45 -11.14 51.49
CA GLY A 140 16.72 -10.43 51.38
C GLY A 140 16.62 -9.13 50.58
N VAL A 141 17.57 -8.20 50.78
CA VAL A 141 17.62 -6.94 50.01
C VAL A 141 17.80 -7.16 48.51
N ILE A 142 18.54 -8.20 48.12
CA ILE A 142 18.80 -8.55 46.72
C ILE A 142 17.49 -8.94 46.03
N ASP A 143 16.61 -9.67 46.71
CA ASP A 143 15.32 -10.10 46.16
C ASP A 143 14.38 -8.90 45.96
N LEU A 144 14.39 -7.94 46.89
CA LEU A 144 13.66 -6.67 46.73
C LEU A 144 14.18 -5.85 45.53
N LEU A 145 15.50 -5.75 45.37
CA LEU A 145 16.11 -5.07 44.23
C LEU A 145 15.76 -5.76 42.91
N ARG A 146 15.71 -7.10 42.89
CA ARG A 146 15.26 -7.87 41.73
C ARG A 146 13.80 -7.56 41.37
N ALA A 147 12.89 -7.57 42.35
CA ALA A 147 11.49 -7.23 42.13
C ALA A 147 11.33 -5.82 41.54
N ARG A 148 12.10 -4.85 42.04
CA ARG A 148 12.15 -3.47 41.51
C ARG A 148 12.69 -3.42 40.09
N ALA A 149 13.76 -4.15 39.78
CA ALA A 149 14.30 -4.24 38.44
C ALA A 149 13.28 -4.80 37.45
N GLU A 150 12.55 -5.86 37.82
CA GLU A 150 11.49 -6.44 37.01
C GLU A 150 10.30 -5.48 36.78
N GLN A 151 9.95 -4.66 37.77
CA GLN A 151 8.94 -3.61 37.62
C GLN A 151 9.37 -2.56 36.58
N ILE A 152 10.63 -2.12 36.62
CA ILE A 152 11.18 -1.17 35.64
C ILE A 152 11.17 -1.79 34.23
N GLN A 153 11.58 -3.06 34.10
CA GLN A 153 11.54 -3.76 32.82
C GLN A 153 10.10 -3.86 32.25
N ALA A 154 9.11 -4.12 33.10
CA ALA A 154 7.71 -4.12 32.68
C ALA A 154 7.23 -2.72 32.21
N ALA A 155 7.71 -1.65 32.85
CA ALA A 155 7.42 -0.27 32.44
C ALA A 155 8.04 0.08 31.08
N ILE A 156 9.29 -0.32 30.83
CA ILE A 156 9.95 -0.16 29.53
C ILE A 156 9.16 -0.90 28.45
N ALA A 157 8.84 -2.18 28.69
CA ALA A 157 8.06 -2.98 27.76
C ALA A 157 6.68 -2.38 27.47
N TYR A 158 6.02 -1.77 28.47
CA TYR A 158 4.78 -1.05 28.25
C TYR A 158 4.94 0.12 27.28
N VAL A 159 5.98 0.95 27.46
CA VAL A 159 6.27 2.07 26.56
C VAL A 159 6.51 1.59 25.12
N ASP A 160 7.24 0.48 24.95
CA ASP A 160 7.46 -0.13 23.63
C ASP A 160 6.14 -0.58 22.99
N THR A 161 5.26 -1.24 23.75
CA THR A 161 3.93 -1.65 23.23
C THR A 161 3.06 -0.45 22.86
N LEU A 162 3.16 0.64 23.62
CA LEU A 162 2.43 1.87 23.33
C LEU A 162 2.96 2.53 22.05
N PHE A 163 4.28 2.55 21.86
CA PHE A 163 4.88 3.04 20.63
C PHE A 163 4.43 2.20 19.42
N ASP A 164 4.44 0.87 19.54
CA ASP A 164 3.96 -0.04 18.49
C ASP A 164 2.49 0.23 18.13
N TYR A 165 1.64 0.53 19.13
CA TYR A 165 0.25 0.92 18.91
C TYR A 165 0.15 2.22 18.11
N TRP A 166 0.91 3.24 18.49
CA TRP A 166 0.90 4.52 17.76
C TRP A 166 1.39 4.36 16.33
N LEU A 167 2.43 3.56 16.09
CA LEU A 167 2.90 3.25 14.75
C LEU A 167 1.80 2.59 13.91
N ALA A 168 1.17 1.54 14.43
CA ALA A 168 0.05 0.87 13.75
C ALA A 168 -1.15 1.81 13.51
N ARG A 169 -1.38 2.76 14.42
CA ARG A 169 -2.41 3.79 14.28
C ARG A 169 -2.07 4.77 13.14
N THR A 170 -0.80 5.14 12.99
CA THR A 170 -0.36 5.98 11.86
C THR A 170 -0.48 5.25 10.53
N ASP A 171 -0.18 3.96 10.45
CA ASP A 171 -0.35 3.14 9.24
C ASP A 171 -1.82 3.12 8.78
N LEU A 172 -2.76 2.97 9.73
CA LEU A 172 -4.18 3.09 9.43
C LEU A 172 -4.52 4.51 8.92
N GLY A 173 -3.93 5.54 9.49
CA GLY A 173 -4.06 6.92 9.00
C GLY A 173 -3.58 7.08 7.56
N GLN A 174 -2.46 6.45 7.20
CA GLN A 174 -1.93 6.44 5.83
C GLN A 174 -2.90 5.75 4.86
N LEU A 175 -3.40 4.56 5.21
CA LEU A 175 -4.42 3.86 4.40
C LEU A 175 -5.66 4.71 4.18
N LEU A 176 -6.17 5.33 5.24
CA LEU A 176 -7.33 6.21 5.18
C LEU A 176 -7.07 7.47 4.35
N SER A 177 -5.81 7.93 4.26
CA SER A 177 -5.40 9.04 3.39
C SER A 177 -5.23 8.64 1.92
N GLY A 178 -5.39 7.35 1.58
CA GLY A 178 -5.14 6.85 0.24
C GLY A 178 -3.65 6.71 -0.07
N ARG A 179 -2.84 6.35 0.93
CA ARG A 179 -1.46 5.89 0.76
C ARG A 179 -1.36 4.47 1.27
N LEU A 180 -0.70 3.59 0.50
CA LEU A 180 -0.38 2.26 0.99
C LEU A 180 0.82 2.38 1.93
N PRO A 181 0.67 2.09 3.23
CA PRO A 181 1.79 2.05 4.13
C PRO A 181 2.79 1.04 3.58
N ARG A 182 4.05 1.44 3.55
CA ARG A 182 5.11 0.48 3.28
C ARG A 182 5.06 -0.53 4.44
N PRO A 183 5.19 -1.84 4.19
CA PRO A 183 5.39 -2.79 5.26
C PRO A 183 6.74 -2.44 5.90
N GLU A 184 6.73 -1.53 6.86
CA GLU A 184 7.92 -1.15 7.59
C GLU A 184 8.20 -2.27 8.59
N GLY A 185 9.39 -2.83 8.49
CA GLY A 185 9.92 -3.86 9.39
C GLY A 185 9.98 -3.40 10.86
N GLY A 186 9.68 -2.15 11.17
CA GLY A 186 9.95 -1.52 12.46
C GLY A 186 9.39 -2.22 13.72
N ALA A 187 8.27 -2.95 13.70
CA ALA A 187 7.83 -3.64 14.93
C ALA A 187 8.44 -5.05 15.06
N ALA A 188 8.58 -5.78 13.96
CA ALA A 188 9.17 -7.12 13.98
C ALA A 188 10.70 -7.04 14.18
N ASP A 189 11.35 -6.10 13.50
CA ASP A 189 12.80 -5.87 13.52
C ASP A 189 13.27 -5.31 14.86
N ARG A 190 12.49 -4.42 15.50
CA ARG A 190 12.80 -3.95 16.87
C ARG A 190 12.61 -5.02 17.93
N ARG A 191 11.58 -5.88 17.82
CA ARG A 191 11.41 -7.02 18.73
C ARG A 191 12.47 -8.09 18.55
N ALA A 192 13.03 -8.23 17.34
CA ALA A 192 14.19 -9.07 17.09
C ALA A 192 15.45 -8.44 17.72
N GLY A 193 15.67 -7.14 17.52
CA GLY A 193 16.79 -6.41 18.14
C GLY A 193 16.78 -6.42 19.67
N SER A 194 15.61 -6.26 20.29
CA SER A 194 15.44 -6.32 21.76
C SER A 194 15.66 -7.73 22.32
N ARG A 195 15.16 -8.78 21.65
CA ARG A 195 15.40 -10.17 22.06
C ARG A 195 16.87 -10.53 22.02
N ASN A 196 17.55 -10.19 20.94
CA ASN A 196 18.98 -10.47 20.77
C ASN A 196 19.83 -9.73 21.81
N MET A 197 19.42 -8.55 22.25
CA MET A 197 20.10 -7.80 23.31
C MET A 197 19.92 -8.44 24.69
N SER A 198 18.73 -8.99 25.00
CA SER A 198 18.48 -9.69 26.26
C SER A 198 19.19 -11.05 26.35
N GLU A 199 19.36 -11.73 25.22
CA GLU A 199 20.02 -13.04 25.12
C GLU A 199 21.54 -12.92 25.26
N ASN A 200 22.13 -11.84 24.73
CA ASN A 200 23.57 -11.57 24.85
C ASN A 200 23.97 -10.98 26.22
N ALA A 201 23.01 -10.49 27.00
CA ALA A 201 23.23 -10.02 28.38
C ALA A 201 23.10 -11.15 29.43
N ALA A 202 22.69 -12.35 29.01
CA ALA A 202 22.58 -13.54 29.85
C ALA A 202 23.80 -14.48 29.76
N HIS A 203 24.84 -14.08 29.02
CA HIS A 203 26.15 -14.73 28.91
C HIS A 203 27.24 -13.85 29.52
#